data_AF-A0A2D9X5E4-F1
#
_entry.id   AF-A0A2D9X5E4-F1
#
_cell.length_a   1.000
_cell.length_b   1.000
_cell.length_c   1.000
_cell.angle_alpha   90.00
_cell.angle_beta   90.00
_cell.angle_gamma   90.00
#
_symmetry.space_group_name_H-M   'P 1'
#
loop_
_entity.id
_entity.type
_entity.pdbx_description
1 polymer ?
#
loop_
_entity_poly.entity_id
_entity_poly.type
_entity_poly.pdbx_seq_one_letter_code
_entity_poly.pdbx_strand_id
1 'polypeptide(L)'
;MALGLLGVDHTQTAIKNIEPIFLNKDGKQLLYDQIRSSTVIEECIILTTCNRVECYLVAKNLDDAKTWLIKTLAKQKKVSENTVTSLLKNHDQEETIHHLLDVVSGTQSMVFGENEILTQIKQTYEHAAKQGLTGAILNKCFQTAISVGKRVRTETDISRGAYSVSSIAIEAIRQTQLDYFSKSICIVGMGTMGTRCFKKLYALGHPDVTLCNRTSAIIDTLTTDHDVNSISFETITDSIKHFDIIICATSVREPLFNQQHFDTQKPYLMIDLGLPRNINPELENQAKTTLINVDGLKEVANINVKKKMGELSKVNAIIDEELANIMKWFLYKQTHVSNT
;
A
#
# COMPACT_ATOMS: atom_id res chain seq x y z
N MET A 1 -10.64 28.38 -2.56
CA MET A 1 -10.60 26.91 -2.46
C MET A 1 -9.19 26.52 -2.10
N ALA A 2 -9.04 25.74 -1.04
CA ALA A 2 -7.74 25.33 -0.51
C ALA A 2 -7.58 23.80 -0.67
N LEU A 3 -6.34 23.38 -0.92
CA LEU A 3 -5.92 21.98 -1.02
C LEU A 3 -5.34 21.54 0.33
N GLY A 4 -5.63 20.32 0.74
CA GLY A 4 -4.97 19.69 1.89
C GLY A 4 -4.96 18.18 1.80
N LEU A 5 -4.16 17.57 2.67
CA LEU A 5 -4.11 16.14 2.90
C LEU A 5 -4.49 15.84 4.35
N LEU A 6 -5.29 14.80 4.52
CA LEU A 6 -5.47 14.13 5.81
C LEU A 6 -5.08 12.66 5.62
N GLY A 7 -4.01 12.21 6.28
CA GLY A 7 -3.48 10.87 6.01
C GLY A 7 -2.55 10.32 7.09
N VAL A 8 -2.30 9.02 7.02
CA VAL A 8 -1.31 8.32 7.83
C VAL A 8 -0.53 7.35 6.96
N ASP A 9 0.75 7.15 7.28
CA ASP A 9 1.55 6.13 6.65
C ASP A 9 2.50 5.41 7.62
N HIS A 10 3.15 4.38 7.10
CA HIS A 10 4.06 3.49 7.79
C HIS A 10 5.32 4.17 8.38
N THR A 11 5.64 5.41 8.01
CA THR A 11 6.74 6.19 8.61
C THR A 11 6.32 6.84 9.93
N GLN A 12 5.01 7.03 10.12
CA GLN A 12 4.44 7.73 11.25
C GLN A 12 3.95 6.78 12.35
N THR A 13 3.53 5.57 11.97
CA THR A 13 2.99 4.60 12.90
C THR A 13 3.14 3.17 12.37
N ALA A 14 3.08 2.18 13.26
CA ALA A 14 3.07 0.77 12.88
C ALA A 14 1.76 0.41 12.16
N ILE A 15 1.80 -0.60 11.29
CA ILE A 15 0.69 -0.98 10.43
C ILE A 15 -0.54 -1.40 11.23
N LYS A 16 -0.35 -2.05 12.38
CA LYS A 16 -1.43 -2.39 13.33
C LYS A 16 -2.28 -1.18 13.74
N ASN A 17 -1.73 0.03 13.69
CA ASN A 17 -2.42 1.26 14.03
C ASN A 17 -3.13 1.88 12.81
N ILE A 18 -2.74 1.51 11.58
CA ILE A 18 -3.40 1.95 10.33
C ILE A 18 -4.61 1.05 10.02
N GLU A 19 -4.55 -0.24 10.38
CA GLU A 19 -5.61 -1.23 10.16
C GLU A 19 -7.03 -0.76 10.48
N PRO A 20 -7.31 -0.12 11.64
CA PRO A 20 -8.68 0.26 12.01
C PRO A 20 -9.30 1.26 11.04
N ILE A 21 -8.48 2.03 10.33
CA ILE A 21 -8.94 3.06 9.37
C ILE A 21 -8.73 2.66 7.91
N PHE A 22 -8.15 1.49 7.64
CA PHE A 22 -7.87 1.01 6.28
C PHE A 22 -9.14 0.84 5.44
N LEU A 23 -9.20 1.46 4.26
CA LEU A 23 -10.34 1.37 3.34
C LEU A 23 -10.08 0.35 2.22
N ASN A 24 -10.76 -0.78 2.28
CA ASN A 24 -10.85 -1.69 1.12
C ASN A 24 -11.70 -1.06 0.00
N LYS A 25 -11.82 -1.74 -1.14
CA LYS A 25 -12.54 -1.24 -2.32
C LYS A 25 -13.97 -0.77 -2.00
N ASP A 26 -14.74 -1.58 -1.28
CA ASP A 26 -16.13 -1.27 -0.94
C ASP A 26 -16.21 -0.10 0.05
N GLY A 27 -15.32 -0.07 1.05
CA GLY A 27 -15.24 1.01 2.01
C GLY A 27 -14.85 2.34 1.37
N LYS A 28 -13.91 2.32 0.42
CA LYS A 28 -13.53 3.50 -0.37
C LYS A 28 -14.70 4.00 -1.21
N GLN A 29 -15.44 3.09 -1.85
CA GLN A 29 -16.63 3.46 -2.63
C GLN A 29 -17.72 4.09 -1.75
N LEU A 30 -18.01 3.49 -0.60
CA LEU A 30 -18.98 4.04 0.35
C LEU A 30 -18.59 5.45 0.81
N LEU A 31 -17.31 5.69 1.10
CA LEU A 31 -16.83 7.01 1.51
C LEU A 31 -16.97 8.03 0.36
N TYR A 32 -16.69 7.62 -0.88
CA TYR A 32 -16.93 8.47 -2.04
C TYR A 32 -18.40 8.83 -2.24
N ASP A 33 -19.32 7.89 -2.03
CA ASP A 33 -20.75 8.18 -2.13
C ASP A 33 -21.19 9.19 -1.05
N GLN A 34 -20.65 9.08 0.16
CA GLN A 34 -20.87 10.05 1.23
C GLN A 34 -20.26 11.42 0.89
N ILE A 35 -19.07 11.47 0.30
CA ILE A 35 -18.44 12.72 -0.13
C ILE A 35 -19.28 13.42 -1.19
N ARG A 36 -19.86 12.70 -2.17
CA ARG A 36 -20.75 13.32 -3.16
C ARG A 36 -22.00 13.94 -2.56
N SER A 37 -22.49 13.39 -1.46
CA SER A 37 -23.63 13.95 -0.72
C SER A 37 -23.24 15.12 0.20
N SER A 38 -21.95 15.38 0.37
CA SER A 38 -21.42 16.46 1.20
C SER A 38 -21.35 17.77 0.42
N THR A 39 -21.62 18.89 1.08
CA THR A 39 -21.41 20.24 0.54
C THR A 39 -20.06 20.84 0.96
N VAL A 40 -19.27 20.10 1.75
CA VAL A 40 -18.06 20.61 2.41
C VAL A 40 -16.78 20.26 1.63
N ILE A 41 -16.82 19.19 0.82
CA ILE A 41 -15.69 18.70 0.01
C ILE A 41 -16.04 18.84 -1.47
N GLU A 42 -15.20 19.56 -2.21
CA GLU A 42 -15.39 19.85 -3.64
C GLU A 42 -14.66 18.83 -4.52
N GLU A 43 -13.44 18.43 -4.11
CA GLU A 43 -12.66 17.42 -4.81
C GLU A 43 -12.04 16.45 -3.78
N CYS A 44 -11.99 15.15 -4.10
CA CYS A 44 -11.39 14.14 -3.23
C CYS A 44 -10.73 12.99 -4.00
N ILE A 45 -9.51 12.64 -3.58
CA ILE A 45 -8.82 11.40 -3.98
C ILE A 45 -8.40 10.65 -2.71
N ILE A 46 -8.79 9.37 -2.62
CA ILE A 46 -8.46 8.49 -1.49
C ILE A 46 -7.42 7.48 -1.97
N LEU A 47 -6.20 7.57 -1.47
CA LEU A 47 -5.14 6.59 -1.68
C LEU A 47 -5.09 5.63 -0.51
N THR A 48 -5.17 4.33 -0.80
CA THR A 48 -5.08 3.29 0.22
C THR A 48 -4.20 2.17 -0.29
N THR A 49 -3.15 1.86 0.47
CA THR A 49 -2.18 0.80 0.19
C THR A 49 -1.89 0.03 1.48
N CYS A 50 -1.08 -1.02 1.44
CA CYS A 50 -0.62 -1.71 2.66
C CYS A 50 0.21 -0.81 3.61
N ASN A 51 0.64 0.38 3.16
CA ASN A 51 1.54 1.26 3.90
C ASN A 51 0.97 2.66 4.18
N ARG A 52 -0.21 3.01 3.64
CA ARG A 52 -0.79 4.35 3.81
C ARG A 52 -2.30 4.38 3.58
N VAL A 53 -2.95 5.31 4.29
CA VAL A 53 -4.32 5.77 4.05
C VAL A 53 -4.28 7.28 3.98
N GLU A 54 -4.58 7.84 2.81
CA GLU A 54 -4.44 9.26 2.51
C GLU A 54 -5.65 9.79 1.76
N CYS A 55 -6.18 10.91 2.24
CA CYS A 55 -7.30 11.61 1.63
C CYS A 55 -6.83 13.00 1.19
N TYR A 56 -6.65 13.18 -0.12
CA TYR A 56 -6.35 14.47 -0.74
C TYR A 56 -7.66 15.19 -1.01
N LEU A 57 -7.81 16.41 -0.48
CA LEU A 57 -9.09 17.13 -0.40
C LEU A 57 -8.94 18.53 -0.95
N VAL A 58 -10.00 19.01 -1.61
CA VAL A 58 -10.18 20.43 -1.92
C VAL A 58 -11.49 20.89 -1.30
N ALA A 59 -11.44 21.99 -0.57
CA ALA A 59 -12.60 22.56 0.10
C ALA A 59 -12.53 24.09 0.13
N LYS A 60 -13.66 24.74 0.43
CA LYS A 60 -13.67 26.18 0.75
C LYS A 60 -13.06 26.45 2.13
N ASN A 61 -13.41 25.62 3.10
CA ASN A 61 -12.83 25.58 4.44
C ASN A 61 -12.25 24.18 4.68
N LEU A 62 -10.93 24.07 4.80
CA LEU A 62 -10.27 22.77 5.02
C LEU A 62 -10.57 22.20 6.40
N ASP A 63 -10.76 23.02 7.44
CA ASP A 63 -10.99 22.52 8.79
C ASP A 63 -12.38 21.88 8.92
N ASP A 64 -13.39 22.45 8.27
CA ASP A 64 -14.73 21.86 8.19
C ASP A 64 -14.69 20.54 7.40
N ALA A 65 -13.98 20.51 6.26
CA ALA A 65 -13.82 19.30 5.45
C ALA A 65 -13.10 18.18 6.21
N LYS A 66 -12.03 18.51 6.93
CA LYS A 66 -11.27 17.57 7.77
C LYS A 66 -12.14 17.03 8.91
N THR A 67 -12.85 17.91 9.61
CA THR A 67 -13.75 17.53 10.71
C THR A 67 -14.86 16.59 10.23
N TRP A 68 -15.45 16.90 9.07
CA TRP A 68 -16.44 16.05 8.43
C TRP A 68 -15.87 14.69 8.04
N LEU A 69 -14.65 14.65 7.48
CA LEU A 69 -13.99 13.41 7.07
C LEU A 69 -13.66 12.52 8.27
N ILE A 70 -13.14 13.10 9.36
CA ILE A 70 -12.84 12.39 10.61
C ILE A 70 -14.10 11.72 11.16
N LYS A 71 -15.19 12.49 11.29
CA LYS A 71 -16.48 11.99 11.78
C LYS A 71 -17.04 10.87 10.91
N THR A 72 -17.01 11.07 9.59
CA THR A 72 -17.54 10.10 8.62
C THR A 72 -16.74 8.81 8.64
N LEU A 73 -15.40 8.90 8.66
CA LEU A 73 -14.51 7.75 8.72
C LEU A 73 -14.66 7.01 10.06
N ALA A 74 -14.71 7.72 11.19
CA ALA A 74 -14.93 7.15 12.51
C ALA A 74 -16.25 6.35 12.56
N LYS A 75 -17.33 6.92 12.04
CA LYS A 75 -18.64 6.26 11.94
C LYS A 75 -18.59 5.03 11.03
N GLN A 76 -18.00 5.15 9.85
CA GLN A 76 -17.90 4.05 8.87
C GLN A 76 -17.07 2.88 9.42
N LYS A 77 -15.99 3.19 10.15
CA LYS A 77 -15.06 2.23 10.73
C LYS A 77 -15.45 1.75 12.12
N LYS A 78 -16.49 2.34 12.71
CA LYS A 78 -16.95 2.05 14.08
C LYS A 78 -15.82 2.20 15.10
N VAL A 79 -14.99 3.22 14.94
CA VAL A 79 -13.92 3.62 15.86
C VAL A 79 -14.23 5.00 16.44
N SER A 80 -13.54 5.39 17.51
CA SER A 80 -13.72 6.73 18.08
C SER A 80 -13.15 7.82 17.16
N GLU A 81 -13.74 9.02 17.16
CA GLU A 81 -13.17 10.18 16.46
C GLU A 81 -11.74 10.46 16.93
N ASN A 82 -11.47 10.30 18.24
CA ASN A 82 -10.13 10.47 18.82
C ASN A 82 -9.11 9.50 18.22
N THR A 83 -9.51 8.26 17.89
CA THR A 83 -8.65 7.28 17.21
C THR A 83 -8.27 7.75 15.82
N VAL A 84 -9.22 8.33 15.07
CA VAL A 84 -8.95 8.83 13.72
C VAL A 84 -8.08 10.09 13.78
N THR A 85 -8.42 11.04 14.65
CA THR A 85 -7.70 12.31 14.82
C THR A 85 -6.26 12.09 15.27
N SER A 86 -5.99 11.11 16.15
CA SER A 86 -4.63 10.85 16.63
C SER A 86 -3.73 10.19 15.58
N LEU A 87 -4.32 9.53 14.57
CA LEU A 87 -3.58 8.84 13.52
C LEU A 87 -3.31 9.74 12.32
N LEU A 88 -4.29 10.54 11.91
CA LEU A 88 -4.21 11.29 10.67
C LEU A 88 -3.47 12.62 10.86
N LYS A 89 -2.41 12.83 10.08
CA LYS A 89 -1.69 14.10 10.00
C LYS A 89 -2.27 15.00 8.93
N ASN A 90 -2.24 16.30 9.24
CA ASN A 90 -2.62 17.37 8.34
C ASN A 90 -1.40 17.90 7.62
N HIS A 91 -1.50 18.06 6.30
CA HIS A 91 -0.56 18.86 5.55
C HIS A 91 -1.28 20.11 5.01
N ASP A 92 -0.57 21.23 4.96
CA ASP A 92 -1.02 22.42 4.24
C ASP A 92 -0.93 22.22 2.70
N GLN A 93 -1.21 23.27 1.92
CA GLN A 93 -1.22 23.17 0.46
C GLN A 93 0.14 22.76 -0.12
N GLU A 94 1.23 23.38 0.33
CA GLU A 94 2.56 23.13 -0.22
C GLU A 94 3.09 21.78 0.26
N GLU A 95 2.93 21.49 1.55
CA GLU A 95 3.26 20.19 2.16
C GLU A 95 2.49 19.04 1.51
N THR A 96 1.22 19.25 1.14
CA THR A 96 0.40 18.25 0.43
C THR A 96 0.98 17.91 -0.94
N ILE A 97 1.39 18.94 -1.69
CA ILE A 97 1.95 18.75 -3.03
C ILE A 97 3.33 18.11 -2.92
N HIS A 98 4.20 18.63 -2.05
CA HIS A 98 5.52 18.05 -1.81
C HIS A 98 5.41 16.59 -1.41
N HIS A 99 4.54 16.25 -0.46
CA HIS A 99 4.28 14.87 -0.04
C HIS A 99 3.81 13.99 -1.20
N LEU A 100 2.89 14.48 -2.04
CA LEU A 100 2.45 13.73 -3.22
C LEU A 100 3.61 13.46 -4.20
N LEU A 101 4.49 14.44 -4.43
CA LEU A 101 5.67 14.31 -5.28
C LEU A 101 6.70 13.34 -4.69
N ASP A 102 6.86 13.33 -3.38
CA ASP A 102 7.67 12.36 -2.65
C ASP A 102 7.11 10.93 -2.78
N VAL A 103 5.82 10.76 -2.51
CA VAL A 103 5.13 9.45 -2.61
C VAL A 103 5.25 8.88 -4.01
N VAL A 104 4.97 9.67 -5.05
CA VAL A 104 5.01 9.18 -6.45
C VAL A 104 6.44 8.88 -6.92
N SER A 105 7.43 9.57 -6.36
CA SER A 105 8.86 9.32 -6.58
C SER A 105 9.35 8.03 -5.90
N GLY A 106 8.55 7.49 -4.96
CA GLY A 106 8.89 6.29 -4.20
C GLY A 106 9.94 6.54 -3.12
N THR A 107 10.19 7.81 -2.77
CA THR A 107 11.09 8.19 -1.66
C THR A 107 10.44 7.90 -0.31
N GLN A 108 9.10 7.98 -0.25
CA GLN A 108 8.29 7.64 0.92
C GLN A 108 7.71 6.23 0.85
N SER A 109 8.20 5.35 -0.03
CA SER A 109 7.76 3.95 -0.06
C SER A 109 8.61 3.10 0.88
N MET A 110 8.00 2.10 1.51
CA MET A 110 8.73 1.07 2.29
C MET A 110 9.90 0.48 1.50
N VAL A 111 9.69 0.28 0.20
CA VAL A 111 10.76 -0.08 -0.71
C VAL A 111 11.14 1.11 -1.55
N PHE A 112 12.35 1.61 -1.29
CA PHE A 112 12.83 2.85 -1.87
C PHE A 112 12.97 2.73 -3.40
N GLY A 113 12.25 3.60 -4.11
CA GLY A 113 12.21 3.65 -5.58
C GLY A 113 11.36 2.57 -6.25
N GLU A 114 10.46 1.92 -5.52
CA GLU A 114 9.59 0.89 -6.11
C GLU A 114 8.60 1.46 -7.14
N ASN A 115 8.28 0.67 -8.17
CA ASN A 115 7.44 1.12 -9.30
C ASN A 115 5.94 1.01 -9.03
N GLU A 116 5.54 0.34 -7.95
CA GLU A 116 4.12 0.07 -7.70
C GLU A 116 3.35 1.33 -7.29
N ILE A 117 3.93 2.16 -6.42
CA ILE A 117 3.27 3.38 -5.95
C ILE A 117 2.84 4.33 -7.07
N LEU A 118 3.66 4.54 -8.12
CA LEU A 118 3.28 5.37 -9.28
C LEU A 118 2.06 4.78 -10.00
N THR A 119 2.02 3.45 -10.13
CA THR A 119 0.88 2.76 -10.76
C THR A 119 -0.38 2.90 -9.90
N GLN A 120 -0.26 2.73 -8.59
CA GLN A 120 -1.36 2.88 -7.62
C GLN A 120 -1.91 4.31 -7.58
N ILE A 121 -1.03 5.32 -7.62
CA ILE A 121 -1.40 6.74 -7.73
C ILE A 121 -2.18 6.99 -9.02
N LYS A 122 -1.66 6.52 -10.16
CA LYS A 122 -2.32 6.67 -11.47
C LYS A 122 -3.71 6.03 -11.47
N GLN A 123 -3.82 4.79 -11.01
CA GLN A 123 -5.11 4.06 -10.95
C GLN A 123 -6.09 4.75 -9.99
N THR A 124 -5.61 5.21 -8.83
CA THR A 124 -6.42 5.91 -7.83
C THR A 124 -6.96 7.23 -8.38
N TYR A 125 -6.12 8.00 -9.07
CA TYR A 125 -6.50 9.22 -9.77
C TYR A 125 -7.55 8.95 -10.84
N GLU A 126 -7.27 8.02 -11.77
CA GLU A 126 -8.19 7.69 -12.87
C GLU A 126 -9.56 7.21 -12.35
N HIS A 127 -9.56 6.44 -11.26
CA HIS A 127 -10.79 5.97 -10.63
C HIS A 127 -11.62 7.11 -10.02
N ALA A 128 -10.99 8.04 -9.31
CA ALA A 128 -11.67 9.21 -8.75
C ALA A 128 -12.18 10.16 -9.85
N ALA A 129 -11.38 10.37 -10.90
CA ALA A 129 -11.73 11.22 -12.03
C ALA A 129 -12.92 10.68 -12.82
N LYS A 130 -12.95 9.37 -13.12
CA LYS A 130 -14.10 8.70 -13.75
C LYS A 130 -15.39 8.83 -12.93
N GLN A 131 -15.25 9.03 -11.64
CA GLN A 131 -16.33 9.14 -10.68
C GLN A 131 -16.81 10.58 -10.44
N GLY A 132 -16.22 11.57 -11.13
CA GLY A 132 -16.55 12.99 -10.99
C GLY A 132 -16.10 13.61 -9.66
N LEU A 133 -15.14 13.00 -8.96
CA LEU A 133 -14.67 13.45 -7.65
C LEU A 133 -13.45 14.36 -7.72
N THR A 134 -12.96 14.67 -8.92
CA THR A 134 -11.78 15.50 -9.14
C THR A 134 -12.16 16.72 -9.95
N GLY A 135 -11.58 17.87 -9.62
CA GLY A 135 -11.72 19.11 -10.37
C GLY A 135 -10.36 19.64 -10.82
N ALA A 136 -10.30 20.93 -11.12
CA ALA A 136 -9.11 21.55 -11.70
C ALA A 136 -7.88 21.44 -10.79
N ILE A 137 -8.05 21.41 -9.46
CA ILE A 137 -6.93 21.42 -8.52
C ILE A 137 -6.30 20.02 -8.41
N LEU A 138 -7.08 19.00 -8.07
CA LEU A 138 -6.57 17.64 -7.95
C LEU A 138 -6.14 17.08 -9.30
N ASN A 139 -6.81 17.44 -10.42
CA ASN A 139 -6.34 17.08 -11.75
C ASN A 139 -4.93 17.62 -12.01
N LYS A 140 -4.68 18.91 -11.76
CA LYS A 140 -3.35 19.51 -11.97
C LYS A 140 -2.30 18.84 -11.08
N CYS A 141 -2.59 18.63 -9.79
CA CYS A 141 -1.64 18.02 -8.85
C CYS A 141 -1.29 16.59 -9.23
N PHE A 142 -2.28 15.72 -9.46
CA PHE A 142 -2.04 14.30 -9.74
C PHE A 142 -1.43 14.06 -11.13
N GLN A 143 -1.82 14.84 -12.15
CA GLN A 143 -1.18 14.74 -13.46
C GLN A 143 0.29 15.18 -13.40
N THR A 144 0.59 16.26 -12.66
CA THR A 144 1.97 16.70 -12.43
C THR A 144 2.75 15.62 -11.69
N ALA A 145 2.20 15.07 -10.59
CA ALA A 145 2.82 13.99 -9.84
C ALA A 145 3.11 12.75 -10.69
N ILE A 146 2.17 12.32 -11.55
CA ILE A 146 2.39 11.19 -12.47
C ILE A 146 3.53 11.50 -13.46
N SER A 147 3.63 12.75 -13.94
CA SER A 147 4.75 13.18 -14.79
C SER A 147 6.09 13.12 -14.04
N VAL A 148 6.15 13.69 -12.83
CA VAL A 148 7.33 13.66 -11.97
C VAL A 148 7.76 12.23 -11.67
N GLY A 149 6.84 11.36 -11.27
CA GLY A 149 7.15 9.95 -11.01
C GLY A 149 7.72 9.21 -12.22
N LYS A 150 7.34 9.60 -13.45
CA LYS A 150 7.96 9.07 -14.67
C LYS A 150 9.36 9.66 -14.87
N ARG A 151 9.51 10.99 -14.79
CA ARG A 151 10.81 11.69 -14.90
C ARG A 151 11.85 11.14 -13.95
N VAL A 152 11.50 11.02 -12.67
CA VAL A 152 12.35 10.43 -11.62
C VAL A 152 12.84 9.04 -12.01
N ARG A 153 11.98 8.19 -12.59
CA ARG A 153 12.37 6.83 -12.99
C ARG A 153 13.21 6.78 -14.27
N THR A 154 13.09 7.76 -15.16
CA THR A 154 13.84 7.82 -16.42
C THR A 154 15.16 8.57 -16.30
N GLU A 155 15.23 9.57 -15.42
CA GLU A 155 16.36 10.50 -15.27
C GLU A 155 17.29 10.11 -14.09
N THR A 156 16.88 9.15 -13.24
CA THR A 156 17.67 8.69 -12.09
C THR A 156 17.73 7.17 -12.02
N ASP A 157 18.74 6.63 -11.33
CA ASP A 157 18.88 5.20 -11.09
C ASP A 157 18.03 4.71 -9.89
N ILE A 158 17.10 5.52 -9.38
CA ILE A 158 16.32 5.21 -8.17
C ILE A 158 15.54 3.89 -8.27
N SER A 159 15.03 3.60 -9.47
CA SER A 159 14.23 2.40 -9.76
C SER A 159 15.09 1.19 -10.15
N ARG A 160 16.38 1.42 -10.45
CA ARG A 160 17.31 0.36 -10.85
C ARG A 160 17.55 -0.58 -9.67
N GLY A 161 17.24 -1.86 -9.86
CA GLY A 161 17.31 -2.85 -8.80
C GLY A 161 16.38 -2.57 -7.61
N ALA A 162 15.34 -1.76 -7.78
CA ALA A 162 14.31 -1.62 -6.76
C ALA A 162 13.60 -2.97 -6.56
N TYR A 163 13.71 -3.52 -5.35
CA TYR A 163 12.91 -4.67 -4.95
C TYR A 163 11.43 -4.24 -4.87
N SER A 164 10.51 -5.16 -5.15
CA SER A 164 9.12 -4.98 -4.71
C SER A 164 8.97 -5.49 -3.29
N VAL A 165 7.92 -5.10 -2.57
CA VAL A 165 7.61 -5.68 -1.23
C VAL A 165 7.59 -7.21 -1.30
N SER A 166 7.00 -7.78 -2.36
CA SER A 166 7.04 -9.22 -2.64
C SER A 166 8.44 -9.80 -2.80
N SER A 167 9.37 -9.05 -3.41
CA SER A 167 10.75 -9.51 -3.56
C SER A 167 11.51 -9.44 -2.24
N ILE A 168 11.22 -8.43 -1.40
CA ILE A 168 11.76 -8.32 -0.05
C ILE A 168 11.24 -9.44 0.84
N ALA A 169 9.97 -9.83 0.70
CA ALA A 169 9.43 -11.00 1.41
C ALA A 169 10.25 -12.27 1.11
N ILE A 170 10.60 -12.51 -0.16
CA ILE A 170 11.45 -13.65 -0.52
C ILE A 170 12.88 -13.47 0.03
N GLU A 171 13.43 -12.27 0.02
CA GLU A 171 14.75 -12.01 0.60
C GLU A 171 14.76 -12.21 2.12
N ALA A 172 13.69 -11.82 2.82
CA ALA A 172 13.52 -12.04 4.24
C ALA A 172 13.52 -13.54 4.56
N ILE A 173 12.84 -14.37 3.74
CA ILE A 173 12.89 -15.84 3.85
C ILE A 173 14.33 -16.34 3.70
N ARG A 174 15.07 -15.85 2.70
CA ARG A 174 16.46 -16.25 2.43
C ARG A 174 17.46 -15.85 3.51
N GLN A 175 17.17 -14.79 4.26
CA GLN A 175 18.02 -14.33 5.37
C GLN A 175 17.78 -15.10 6.67
N THR A 176 16.71 -15.91 6.75
CA THR A 176 16.54 -16.84 7.86
C THR A 176 17.58 -17.96 7.79
N GLN A 177 17.85 -18.62 8.92
CA GLN A 177 18.73 -19.81 8.96
C GLN A 177 18.05 -21.08 8.40
N LEU A 178 16.82 -20.95 7.89
CA LEU A 178 16.04 -22.05 7.32
C LEU A 178 16.59 -22.40 5.93
N ASP A 179 16.83 -23.68 5.67
CA ASP A 179 16.98 -24.17 4.30
C ASP A 179 15.63 -24.15 3.59
N TYR A 180 15.21 -22.96 3.14
CA TYR A 180 13.90 -22.74 2.55
C TYR A 180 13.69 -23.53 1.26
N PHE A 181 14.75 -24.00 0.59
CA PHE A 181 14.64 -24.80 -0.64
C PHE A 181 14.12 -26.22 -0.39
N SER A 182 14.31 -26.72 0.83
CA SER A 182 13.78 -28.02 1.29
C SER A 182 12.36 -27.96 1.87
N LYS A 183 11.72 -26.78 1.84
CA LYS A 183 10.48 -26.49 2.57
C LYS A 183 9.32 -26.28 1.62
N SER A 184 8.14 -26.75 2.02
CA SER A 184 6.91 -26.53 1.28
C SER A 184 6.40 -25.11 1.52
N ILE A 185 6.09 -24.38 0.44
CA ILE A 185 5.62 -23.00 0.48
C ILE A 185 4.17 -22.92 -0.02
N CYS A 186 3.28 -22.36 0.81
CA CYS A 186 1.93 -21.99 0.36
C CYS A 186 1.80 -20.47 0.20
N ILE A 187 1.28 -20.03 -0.95
CA ILE A 187 0.94 -18.63 -1.20
C ILE A 187 -0.58 -18.48 -1.23
N VAL A 188 -1.12 -17.71 -0.28
CA VAL A 188 -2.55 -17.46 -0.12
C VAL A 188 -2.90 -16.04 -0.57
N GLY A 189 -3.61 -15.95 -1.69
CA GLY A 189 -3.97 -14.71 -2.36
C GLY A 189 -3.08 -14.42 -3.55
N MET A 190 -3.64 -14.55 -4.76
CA MET A 190 -2.91 -14.37 -6.03
C MET A 190 -3.19 -13.01 -6.68
N GLY A 191 -3.28 -11.95 -5.87
CA GLY A 191 -3.24 -10.57 -6.35
C GLY A 191 -1.84 -10.18 -6.84
N THR A 192 -1.60 -8.87 -6.98
CA THR A 192 -0.30 -8.33 -7.43
C THR A 192 0.87 -8.84 -6.60
N MET A 193 0.73 -8.82 -5.26
CA MET A 193 1.84 -9.18 -4.37
C MET A 193 2.10 -10.69 -4.35
N GLY A 194 1.07 -11.52 -4.20
CA GLY A 194 1.22 -12.98 -4.21
C GLY A 194 1.74 -13.51 -5.55
N THR A 195 1.25 -12.97 -6.67
CA THR A 195 1.75 -13.33 -8.01
C THR A 195 3.23 -13.00 -8.18
N ARG A 196 3.70 -11.88 -7.61
CA ARG A 196 5.13 -11.52 -7.65
C ARG A 196 5.99 -12.40 -6.75
N CYS A 197 5.49 -12.76 -5.56
CA CYS A 197 6.17 -13.74 -4.70
C CYS A 197 6.34 -15.06 -5.44
N PHE A 198 5.25 -15.56 -6.05
CA PHE A 198 5.27 -16.77 -6.88
C PHE A 198 6.28 -16.67 -8.02
N LYS A 199 6.19 -15.64 -8.87
CA LYS A 199 7.10 -15.48 -10.02
C LYS A 199 8.56 -15.41 -9.58
N LYS A 200 8.85 -14.79 -8.42
CA LYS A 200 10.21 -14.74 -7.87
C LYS A 200 10.69 -16.12 -7.40
N LEU A 201 9.87 -16.87 -6.68
CA LEU A 201 10.18 -18.24 -6.23
C LEU A 201 10.36 -19.19 -7.42
N TYR A 202 9.47 -19.09 -8.41
CA TYR A 202 9.53 -19.87 -9.64
C TYR A 202 10.81 -19.56 -10.44
N ALA A 203 11.16 -18.28 -10.61
CA ALA A 203 12.40 -17.88 -11.27
C ALA A 203 13.67 -18.31 -10.52
N LEU A 204 13.58 -18.49 -9.19
CA LEU A 204 14.66 -19.08 -8.39
C LEU A 204 14.72 -20.61 -8.50
N GLY A 205 13.68 -21.26 -9.05
CA GLY A 205 13.59 -22.71 -9.17
C GLY A 205 13.16 -23.43 -7.89
N HIS A 206 12.44 -22.74 -6.99
CA HIS A 206 11.96 -23.37 -5.76
C HIS A 206 10.99 -24.53 -6.09
N PRO A 207 11.22 -25.75 -5.56
CA PRO A 207 10.58 -26.96 -6.07
C PRO A 207 9.15 -27.20 -5.56
N ASP A 208 8.77 -26.65 -4.40
CA ASP A 208 7.48 -26.98 -3.76
C ASP A 208 6.69 -25.71 -3.40
N VAL A 209 6.07 -25.11 -4.43
CA VAL A 209 5.12 -24.01 -4.26
C VAL A 209 3.70 -24.51 -4.50
N THR A 210 2.79 -24.19 -3.59
CA THR A 210 1.35 -24.38 -3.74
C THR A 210 0.62 -23.05 -3.70
N LEU A 211 -0.24 -22.81 -4.70
CA LEU A 211 -1.01 -21.57 -4.84
C LEU A 211 -2.44 -21.73 -4.32
N CYS A 212 -2.94 -20.72 -3.63
CA CYS A 212 -4.32 -20.68 -3.13
C CYS A 212 -4.95 -19.32 -3.41
N ASN A 213 -6.13 -19.29 -4.01
CA ASN A 213 -6.85 -18.05 -4.27
C ASN A 213 -8.37 -18.24 -4.31
N ARG A 214 -9.12 -17.22 -3.89
CA ARG A 214 -10.60 -17.23 -3.94
C ARG A 214 -11.15 -17.34 -5.36
N THR A 215 -10.49 -16.71 -6.33
CA THR A 215 -10.92 -16.73 -7.73
C THR A 215 -10.11 -17.79 -8.47
N SER A 216 -10.75 -18.91 -8.79
CA SER A 216 -10.12 -20.06 -9.48
C SER A 216 -9.49 -19.67 -10.81
N ALA A 217 -10.14 -18.81 -11.60
CA ALA A 217 -9.63 -18.38 -12.90
C ALA A 217 -8.20 -17.77 -12.85
N ILE A 218 -7.82 -17.14 -11.73
CA ILE A 218 -6.45 -16.61 -11.54
C ILE A 218 -5.46 -17.77 -11.36
N ILE A 219 -5.84 -18.80 -10.61
CA ILE A 219 -5.04 -20.02 -10.43
C ILE A 219 -4.92 -20.73 -11.76
N ASP A 220 -6.02 -20.94 -12.47
CA ASP A 220 -6.05 -21.66 -13.75
C ASP A 220 -5.11 -21.02 -14.78
N THR A 221 -5.06 -19.69 -14.83
CA THR A 221 -4.13 -18.96 -15.69
C THR A 221 -2.67 -19.24 -15.30
N LEU A 222 -2.34 -19.17 -14.00
CA LEU A 222 -0.98 -19.38 -13.52
C LEU A 222 -0.52 -20.83 -13.63
N THR A 223 -1.40 -21.81 -13.42
CA THR A 223 -1.09 -23.24 -13.55
C THR A 223 -1.05 -23.69 -15.01
N THR A 224 -1.66 -22.95 -15.93
CA THR A 224 -1.49 -23.17 -17.38
C THR A 224 -0.11 -22.71 -17.84
N ASP A 225 0.35 -21.56 -17.34
CA ASP A 225 1.64 -20.97 -17.74
C ASP A 225 2.84 -21.59 -17.00
N HIS A 226 2.60 -22.28 -15.88
CA HIS A 226 3.62 -22.79 -14.99
C HIS A 226 3.25 -24.14 -14.39
N ASP A 227 4.22 -25.06 -14.32
CA ASP A 227 4.07 -26.32 -13.57
C ASP A 227 4.12 -26.03 -12.06
N VAL A 228 2.95 -25.85 -11.45
CA VAL A 228 2.80 -25.49 -10.04
C VAL A 228 1.52 -26.09 -9.44
N ASN A 229 1.60 -26.50 -8.18
CA ASN A 229 0.47 -27.04 -7.45
C ASN A 229 -0.51 -25.92 -7.04
N SER A 230 -1.78 -26.27 -6.90
CA SER A 230 -2.79 -25.38 -6.33
C SER A 230 -3.72 -26.11 -5.36
N ILE A 231 -4.30 -25.35 -4.45
CA ILE A 231 -5.25 -25.83 -3.46
C ILE A 231 -6.47 -24.91 -3.38
N SER A 232 -7.64 -25.50 -3.13
CA SER A 232 -8.90 -24.79 -2.96
C SER A 232 -8.83 -23.83 -1.77
N PHE A 233 -9.42 -22.64 -1.95
CA PHE A 233 -9.51 -21.64 -0.89
C PHE A 233 -10.43 -22.09 0.25
N GLU A 234 -11.41 -22.93 -0.06
CA GLU A 234 -12.38 -23.47 0.90
C GLU A 234 -11.72 -24.46 1.88
N THR A 235 -10.67 -25.17 1.45
CA THR A 235 -10.00 -26.22 2.25
C THR A 235 -8.65 -25.77 2.83
N ILE A 236 -8.24 -24.52 2.58
CA ILE A 236 -6.89 -24.07 2.95
C ILE A 236 -6.67 -24.05 4.47
N THR A 237 -7.69 -23.70 5.25
CA THR A 237 -7.58 -23.63 6.72
C THR A 237 -7.27 -24.98 7.35
N ASP A 238 -7.77 -26.07 6.75
CA ASP A 238 -7.52 -27.43 7.24
C ASP A 238 -6.17 -27.98 6.79
N SER A 239 -5.69 -27.50 5.65
CA SER A 239 -4.48 -28.00 4.98
C SER A 239 -3.23 -27.19 5.33
N ILE A 240 -3.38 -25.98 5.89
CA ILE A 240 -2.26 -25.04 6.08
C ILE A 240 -1.13 -25.61 6.95
N LYS A 241 -1.45 -26.49 7.90
CA LYS A 241 -0.51 -27.22 8.77
C LYS A 241 0.51 -28.08 8.00
N HIS A 242 0.20 -28.46 6.77
CA HIS A 242 1.10 -29.27 5.94
C HIS A 242 2.25 -28.46 5.33
N PHE A 243 2.11 -27.13 5.30
CA PHE A 243 3.15 -26.24 4.78
C PHE A 243 4.13 -25.82 5.86
N ASP A 244 5.36 -25.52 5.47
CA ASP A 244 6.40 -25.03 6.37
C ASP A 244 6.50 -23.50 6.31
N ILE A 245 6.31 -22.94 5.11
CA ILE A 245 6.34 -21.50 4.86
C ILE A 245 4.98 -21.06 4.30
N ILE A 246 4.39 -20.03 4.90
CA ILE A 246 3.11 -19.49 4.49
C ILE A 246 3.30 -18.03 4.09
N ILE A 247 2.90 -17.65 2.88
CA ILE A 247 2.89 -16.26 2.40
C ILE A 247 1.44 -15.84 2.17
N CYS A 248 0.93 -14.91 2.96
CA CYS A 248 -0.41 -14.38 2.80
C CYS A 248 -0.37 -13.00 2.12
N ALA A 249 -1.16 -12.80 1.09
CA ALA A 249 -1.24 -11.55 0.32
C ALA A 249 -2.67 -11.28 -0.16
N THR A 250 -3.65 -11.51 0.70
CA THR A 250 -5.08 -11.38 0.39
C THR A 250 -5.74 -10.23 1.15
N SER A 251 -6.86 -9.71 0.62
CA SER A 251 -7.67 -8.71 1.31
C SER A 251 -8.78 -9.41 2.10
N VAL A 252 -8.74 -9.24 3.42
CA VAL A 252 -9.69 -9.85 4.37
C VAL A 252 -10.27 -8.80 5.29
N ARG A 253 -11.39 -9.13 5.95
CA ARG A 253 -11.95 -8.31 7.03
C ARG A 253 -11.44 -8.79 8.39
N GLU A 254 -11.33 -10.10 8.55
CA GLU A 254 -10.82 -10.77 9.74
C GLU A 254 -9.65 -11.68 9.34
N PRO A 255 -8.70 -11.97 10.26
CA PRO A 255 -7.62 -12.91 10.00
C PRO A 255 -8.15 -14.27 9.51
N LEU A 256 -7.59 -14.76 8.41
CA LEU A 256 -7.89 -16.08 7.85
C LEU A 256 -7.30 -17.20 8.73
N PHE A 257 -6.16 -16.92 9.37
CA PHE A 257 -5.37 -17.90 10.08
C PHE A 257 -5.27 -17.58 11.57
N ASN A 258 -5.70 -18.53 12.41
CA ASN A 258 -5.68 -18.48 13.88
C ASN A 258 -4.90 -19.69 14.43
N GLN A 259 -4.56 -19.68 15.72
CA GLN A 259 -3.73 -20.72 16.35
C GLN A 259 -4.26 -22.14 16.11
N GLN A 260 -5.58 -22.32 16.11
CA GLN A 260 -6.25 -23.61 15.88
C GLN A 260 -5.94 -24.27 14.51
N HIS A 261 -5.48 -23.49 13.51
CA HIS A 261 -5.16 -24.00 12.18
C HIS A 261 -3.74 -24.58 12.09
N PHE A 262 -2.91 -24.40 13.12
CA PHE A 262 -1.50 -24.81 13.11
C PHE A 262 -1.17 -25.80 14.22
N ASP A 263 -0.19 -26.66 13.93
CA ASP A 263 0.41 -27.56 14.92
C ASP A 263 1.40 -26.81 15.82
N THR A 264 1.14 -26.74 17.12
CA THR A 264 2.00 -26.04 18.10
C THR A 264 3.43 -26.59 18.21
N GLN A 265 3.68 -27.81 17.75
CA GLN A 265 5.01 -28.44 17.83
C GLN A 265 5.87 -28.25 16.59
N LYS A 266 5.22 -27.92 15.45
CA LYS A 266 5.87 -27.74 14.15
C LYS A 266 6.35 -26.29 14.00
N PRO A 267 7.60 -26.05 13.56
CA PRO A 267 8.06 -24.71 13.23
C PRO A 267 7.38 -24.19 11.95
N TYR A 268 6.97 -22.92 11.96
CA TYR A 268 6.43 -22.24 10.78
C TYR A 268 7.15 -20.92 10.54
N LEU A 269 7.39 -20.60 9.26
CA LEU A 269 7.74 -19.26 8.83
C LEU A 269 6.54 -18.65 8.10
N MET A 270 6.01 -17.56 8.61
CA MET A 270 4.83 -16.91 8.07
C MET A 270 5.16 -15.50 7.62
N ILE A 271 4.81 -15.16 6.38
CA ILE A 271 4.93 -13.80 5.84
C ILE A 271 3.52 -13.26 5.60
N ASP A 272 3.16 -12.18 6.29
CA ASP A 272 1.86 -11.51 6.12
C ASP A 272 2.03 -10.18 5.38
N LEU A 273 1.57 -10.17 4.12
CA LEU A 273 1.56 -9.00 3.23
C LEU A 273 0.18 -8.33 3.17
N GLY A 274 -0.80 -8.85 3.91
CA GLY A 274 -2.18 -8.37 3.91
C GLY A 274 -2.38 -7.12 4.76
N LEU A 275 -3.31 -6.26 4.32
CA LEU A 275 -3.88 -5.20 5.16
C LEU A 275 -5.41 -5.13 4.95
N PRO A 276 -6.24 -5.36 5.98
CA PRO A 276 -5.90 -5.92 7.30
C PRO A 276 -5.12 -7.24 7.26
N ARG A 277 -4.37 -7.54 8.33
CA ARG A 277 -3.56 -8.76 8.47
C ARG A 277 -4.36 -10.03 8.20
N ASN A 278 -3.75 -10.95 7.47
CA ASN A 278 -4.31 -12.26 7.15
C ASN A 278 -4.09 -13.28 8.26
N ILE A 279 -3.06 -13.09 9.08
CA ILE A 279 -2.68 -13.99 10.17
C ILE A 279 -2.89 -13.27 11.50
N ASN A 280 -3.52 -13.95 12.45
CA ASN A 280 -3.70 -13.42 13.78
C ASN A 280 -2.33 -13.18 14.45
N PRO A 281 -2.04 -11.97 14.95
CA PRO A 281 -0.75 -11.64 15.57
C PRO A 281 -0.41 -12.51 16.79
N GLU A 282 -1.41 -13.08 17.46
CA GLU A 282 -1.19 -13.97 18.61
C GLU A 282 -0.44 -15.27 18.24
N LEU A 283 -0.30 -15.59 16.95
CA LEU A 283 0.53 -16.71 16.50
C LEU A 283 2.02 -16.46 16.69
N GLU A 284 2.45 -15.21 16.85
CA GLU A 284 3.84 -14.88 17.19
C GLU A 284 4.22 -15.44 18.59
N ASN A 285 3.24 -15.62 19.48
CA ASN A 285 3.46 -16.21 20.81
C ASN A 285 3.58 -17.74 20.77
N GLN A 286 3.28 -18.39 19.64
CA GLN A 286 3.40 -19.84 19.51
C GLN A 286 4.87 -20.24 19.40
N ALA A 287 5.26 -21.24 20.20
CA ALA A 287 6.62 -21.76 20.16
C ALA A 287 7.00 -22.19 18.73
N LYS A 288 8.21 -21.81 18.29
CA LYS A 288 8.80 -22.15 16.98
C LYS A 288 8.09 -21.53 15.76
N THR A 289 7.18 -20.57 15.95
CA THR A 289 6.61 -19.80 14.84
C THR A 289 7.38 -18.48 14.67
N THR A 290 7.70 -18.12 13.44
CA THR A 290 8.20 -16.80 13.07
C THR A 290 7.18 -16.12 12.17
N LEU A 291 6.63 -14.98 12.59
CA LEU A 291 5.68 -14.19 11.81
C LEU A 291 6.32 -12.86 11.39
N ILE A 292 6.51 -12.68 10.09
CA ILE A 292 7.04 -11.45 9.50
C ILE A 292 5.90 -10.75 8.78
N ASN A 293 5.44 -9.63 9.33
CA ASN A 293 4.49 -8.76 8.66
C ASN A 293 5.22 -7.70 7.82
N VAL A 294 4.44 -6.85 7.14
CA VAL A 294 4.98 -5.75 6.32
C VAL A 294 5.91 -4.81 7.13
N ASP A 295 5.66 -4.55 8.42
CA ASP A 295 6.59 -3.76 9.26
C ASP A 295 7.94 -4.46 9.44
N GLY A 296 7.94 -5.79 9.67
CA GLY A 296 9.17 -6.59 9.79
C GLY A 296 10.02 -6.63 8.51
N LEU A 297 9.39 -6.45 7.34
CA LEU A 297 10.12 -6.38 6.07
C LEU A 297 10.91 -5.07 5.88
N LYS A 298 10.62 -4.02 6.67
CA LYS A 298 11.32 -2.73 6.58
C LYS A 298 12.81 -2.86 6.86
N GLU A 299 13.21 -3.71 7.81
CA GLU A 299 14.62 -3.91 8.15
C GLU A 299 15.41 -4.49 6.97
N VAL A 300 14.83 -5.48 6.30
CA VAL A 300 15.39 -6.09 5.09
C VAL A 300 15.43 -5.08 3.93
N ALA A 301 14.41 -4.22 3.82
CA ALA A 301 14.37 -3.14 2.83
C ALA A 301 15.48 -2.11 3.02
N ASN A 302 15.74 -1.70 4.26
CA ASN A 302 16.68 -0.63 4.61
C ASN A 302 18.14 -0.93 4.24
N ILE A 303 18.54 -2.20 4.20
CA ILE A 303 19.88 -2.62 3.76
C ILE A 303 20.17 -2.14 2.33
N ASN A 304 19.16 -2.05 1.47
CA ASN A 304 19.30 -1.63 0.09
C ASN A 304 19.26 -0.10 -0.10
N VAL A 305 18.71 0.65 0.86
CA VAL A 305 18.56 2.12 0.79
C VAL A 305 19.91 2.82 0.81
N LYS A 306 20.89 2.32 1.60
CA LYS A 306 22.24 2.90 1.68
C LYS A 306 22.95 3.00 0.32
N LYS A 307 22.70 2.05 -0.58
CA LYS A 307 23.26 2.07 -1.95
C LYS A 307 22.61 3.12 -2.86
N LYS A 308 21.42 3.61 -2.49
CA LYS A 308 20.60 4.53 -3.30
C LYS A 308 20.62 5.98 -2.80
N MET A 309 21.27 6.25 -1.67
CA MET A 309 21.36 7.61 -1.11
C MET A 309 22.04 8.59 -2.07
N GLY A 310 22.87 8.12 -3.00
CA GLY A 310 23.48 8.97 -4.04
C GLY A 310 22.49 9.51 -5.08
N GLU A 311 21.34 8.87 -5.28
CA GLU A 311 20.32 9.32 -6.25
C GLU A 311 19.28 10.25 -5.62
N LEU A 312 19.18 10.28 -4.29
CA LEU A 312 18.23 11.14 -3.56
C LEU A 312 18.35 12.60 -3.92
N SER A 313 19.57 13.11 -4.09
CA SER A 313 19.81 14.51 -4.47
C SER A 313 19.22 14.84 -5.84
N LYS A 314 19.33 13.93 -6.81
CA LYS A 314 18.74 14.10 -8.15
C LYS A 314 17.22 14.04 -8.10
N VAL A 315 16.67 13.12 -7.31
CA VAL A 315 15.21 13.02 -7.12
C VAL A 315 14.66 14.30 -6.49
N ASN A 316 15.28 14.78 -5.43
CA ASN A 316 14.88 16.02 -4.75
C ASN A 316 14.96 17.22 -5.69
N ALA A 317 16.01 17.31 -6.52
CA ALA A 317 16.12 18.39 -7.51
C ALA A 317 14.93 18.41 -8.50
N ILE A 318 14.48 17.23 -8.96
CA ILE A 318 13.29 17.13 -9.83
C ILE A 318 12.02 17.54 -9.07
N ILE A 319 11.88 17.11 -7.81
CA ILE A 319 10.74 17.46 -6.95
C ILE A 319 10.69 18.97 -6.72
N ASP A 320 11.81 19.59 -6.34
CA ASP A 320 11.92 21.02 -6.04
C ASP A 320 11.58 21.88 -7.27
N GLU A 321 12.09 21.48 -8.45
CA GLU A 321 11.79 22.13 -9.73
C GLU A 321 10.27 22.15 -9.99
N GLU A 322 9.62 20.99 -9.85
CA GLU A 322 8.22 20.82 -10.21
C GLU A 322 7.28 21.40 -9.14
N LEU A 323 7.69 21.37 -7.87
CA LEU A 323 7.00 22.06 -6.79
C LEU A 323 6.99 23.57 -7.04
N ALA A 324 8.13 24.16 -7.42
CA ALA A 324 8.18 25.59 -7.76
C ALA A 324 7.26 25.92 -8.94
N ASN A 325 7.21 25.06 -9.96
CA ASN A 325 6.36 25.25 -11.13
C ASN A 325 4.86 25.17 -10.81
N ILE A 326 4.44 24.19 -10.02
CA ILE A 326 3.03 24.06 -9.66
C ILE A 326 2.60 25.15 -8.67
N MET A 327 3.47 25.59 -7.75
CA MET A 327 3.16 26.70 -6.85
C MET A 327 2.96 28.03 -7.60
N LYS A 328 3.73 28.29 -8.65
CA LYS A 328 3.47 29.43 -9.57
C LYS A 328 2.08 29.36 -10.20
N TRP A 329 1.64 28.16 -10.61
CA TRP A 329 0.30 27.98 -11.17
C TRP A 329 -0.80 28.27 -10.14
N PHE A 330 -0.62 27.86 -8.87
CA PHE A 330 -1.56 28.20 -7.80
C PHE A 330 -1.64 29.71 -7.55
N LEU A 331 -0.51 30.40 -7.50
CA LEU A 331 -0.46 31.87 -7.36
C LEU A 331 -1.19 32.58 -8.51
N TYR A 332 -0.94 32.15 -9.76
CA TYR A 332 -1.64 32.68 -10.93
C TYR A 332 -3.16 32.46 -10.84
N LYS A 333 -3.58 31.26 -10.44
CA LYS A 333 -5.00 30.94 -10.28
C LYS A 333 -5.66 31.78 -9.18
N GLN A 334 -5.02 32.00 -8.04
CA GLN A 334 -5.58 32.84 -6.97
C GLN A 334 -5.75 34.31 -7.40
N THR A 335 -4.79 34.85 -8.14
CA THR A 335 -4.82 36.25 -8.61
C THR A 335 -5.88 36.50 -9.69
N HIS A 336 -6.21 35.51 -10.51
CA HIS A 336 -7.14 35.66 -11.63
C HIS A 336 -8.55 35.15 -11.35
N VAL A 337 -8.75 34.26 -10.36
CA VAL A 337 -10.09 33.83 -9.91
C VAL A 337 -10.74 34.88 -8.98
N SER A 338 -9.96 35.78 -8.40
CA SER A 338 -10.47 36.86 -7.53
C SER A 338 -11.05 38.06 -8.31
N ASN A 339 -10.93 38.07 -9.64
CA ASN A 339 -11.34 39.18 -10.53
C ASN A 339 -12.55 38.84 -11.43
N THR A 340 -13.26 37.76 -11.14
CA THR A 340 -14.47 37.30 -11.86
C THR A 340 -15.52 36.83 -10.87
#